data_AF-A0A2P4UJ25-F1
#
_entry.id   AF-A0A2P4UJ25-F1
#
_cell.length_a   1.000
_cell.length_b   1.000
_cell.length_c   1.000
_cell.angle_alpha   90.00
_cell.angle_beta   90.00
_cell.angle_gamma   90.00
#
_symmetry.space_group_name_H-M   'P 1'
#
loop_
_entity.id
_entity.type
_entity.pdbx_description
1 polymer ?
#
loop_
_entity_poly.entity_id
_entity_poly.type
_entity_poly.pdbx_seq_one_letter_code
_entity_poly.pdbx_strand_id
1 'polypeptide(L)'
;MRGEVRVVGAERPGGLELRTAGLAARGLPEVRVTGLPPYLGQGWARVLGAVAARVAAAGPVLPVLVEMADGVELRLVPEKDGTLAVVPPPPPPTDVGQWRRDVVARLFPEAAS
;
A
#
# COMPACT_ATOMS: atom_id res chain seq x y z
N MET A 1 11.90 -20.75 -8.33
CA MET A 1 10.48 -20.80 -7.94
C MET A 1 10.02 -19.36 -7.74
N ARG A 2 9.16 -18.80 -8.61
CA ARG A 2 8.69 -17.40 -8.45
C ARG A 2 7.65 -17.39 -7.34
N GLY A 3 8.01 -16.86 -6.17
CA GLY A 3 7.12 -16.78 -5.01
C GLY A 3 5.88 -15.94 -5.29
N GLU A 4 4.75 -16.39 -4.73
CA GLU A 4 3.52 -15.60 -4.63
C GLU A 4 3.76 -14.41 -3.70
N VAL A 5 3.23 -13.23 -4.07
CA VAL A 5 3.23 -12.07 -3.17
C VAL A 5 1.93 -12.10 -2.38
N ARG A 6 2.04 -12.13 -1.06
CA ARG A 6 0.90 -12.10 -0.13
C ARG A 6 0.89 -10.81 0.66
N VAL A 7 -0.25 -10.41 1.20
CA VAL A 7 -0.34 -9.33 2.19
C VAL A 7 -0.54 -9.94 3.56
N VAL A 8 0.31 -9.57 4.50
CA VAL A 8 0.24 -10.00 5.91
C VAL A 8 -0.10 -8.79 6.78
N GLY A 9 -0.87 -9.03 7.84
CA GLY A 9 -1.27 -8.01 8.80
C GLY A 9 -0.78 -8.31 10.20
N ALA A 10 -0.46 -7.26 10.97
CA ALA A 10 -0.14 -7.35 12.38
C ALA A 10 -0.73 -6.16 13.13
N GLU A 11 -1.39 -6.41 14.26
CA GLU A 11 -1.80 -5.34 15.16
C GLU A 11 -0.58 -4.78 15.90
N ARG A 12 -0.47 -3.45 15.93
CA ARG A 12 0.58 -2.70 16.63
C ARG A 12 -0.05 -1.69 17.57
N PRO A 13 0.70 -1.14 18.55
CA PRO A 13 0.20 -0.08 19.43
C PRO A 13 -0.36 1.15 18.68
N GLY A 14 0.14 1.42 17.46
CA GLY A 14 -0.33 2.53 16.61
C GLY A 14 -1.50 2.20 15.68
N GLY A 15 -2.01 0.97 15.68
CA GLY A 15 -3.03 0.47 14.76
C GLY A 15 -2.56 -0.73 13.93
N LEU A 16 -3.36 -1.11 12.93
CA LEU A 16 -3.04 -2.21 12.03
C LEU A 16 -1.89 -1.83 11.11
N GLU A 17 -0.89 -2.69 11.05
CA GLU A 17 0.16 -2.68 10.04
C GLU A 17 -0.16 -3.74 9.00
N LEU A 18 -0.09 -3.38 7.72
CA LEU A 18 -0.16 -4.31 6.61
C LEU A 18 1.14 -4.20 5.79
N ARG A 19 1.67 -5.34 5.37
CA ARG A 19 2.91 -5.43 4.60
C ARG A 19 2.84 -6.54 3.58
N THR A 20 3.48 -6.36 2.42
CA THR A 20 3.66 -7.43 1.46
C THR A 20 4.72 -8.44 1.93
N ALA A 21 4.57 -9.68 1.50
CA ALA A 21 5.56 -10.73 1.69
C ALA A 21 5.76 -11.45 0.35
N GLY A 22 6.97 -11.36 -0.20
CA GLY A 22 7.37 -12.05 -1.43
C GLY A 22 7.97 -11.15 -2.51
N LEU A 23 7.89 -9.82 -2.40
CA LEU A 23 8.57 -8.91 -3.32
C LEU A 23 10.10 -9.01 -3.16
N ALA A 24 10.59 -9.19 -1.93
CA ALA A 24 12.02 -9.32 -1.66
C ALA A 24 12.65 -10.52 -2.38
N ALA A 25 11.90 -11.62 -2.53
CA ALA A 25 12.36 -12.79 -3.29
C ALA A 25 12.54 -12.50 -4.80
N ARG A 26 12.04 -11.36 -5.28
CA ARG A 26 12.20 -10.85 -6.64
C ARG A 26 13.20 -9.68 -6.73
N GLY A 27 13.92 -9.40 -5.64
CA GLY A 27 14.87 -8.27 -5.57
C GLY A 27 14.19 -6.90 -5.43
N LEU A 28 12.92 -6.86 -5.01
CA LEU A 28 12.16 -5.61 -4.83
C LEU A 28 11.84 -5.37 -3.35
N PRO A 29 11.80 -4.13 -2.86
CA PRO A 29 11.36 -3.81 -1.51
C PRO A 29 9.93 -4.29 -1.23
N GLU A 30 9.67 -4.73 0.00
CA GLU A 30 8.30 -4.95 0.44
C GLU A 30 7.59 -3.60 0.62
N VAL A 31 6.30 -3.56 0.32
CA VAL A 31 5.45 -2.38 0.48
C VAL A 31 4.65 -2.51 1.76
N ARG A 32 4.50 -1.43 2.52
CA ARG A 32 3.75 -1.44 3.77
C ARG A 32 2.93 -0.18 4.00
N VAL A 33 1.98 -0.30 4.91
CA VAL A 33 1.20 0.81 5.48
C VAL A 33 1.02 0.54 6.97
N THR A 34 1.14 1.59 7.78
CA THR A 34 1.10 1.51 9.24
C THR A 34 0.00 2.37 9.83
N GLY A 35 -0.41 2.03 11.05
CA GLY A 35 -1.39 2.80 11.82
C GLY A 35 -2.76 2.88 11.16
N LEU A 36 -3.17 1.84 10.44
CA LEU A 36 -4.51 1.75 9.88
C LEU A 36 -5.53 1.48 11.00
N PRO A 37 -6.71 2.11 10.96
CA PRO A 37 -7.86 1.62 11.69
C PRO A 37 -8.19 0.17 11.28
N PRO A 38 -8.50 -0.76 12.20
CA PRO A 38 -8.75 -2.17 11.87
C PRO A 38 -9.82 -2.39 10.80
N TYR A 39 -10.89 -1.58 10.80
CA TYR A 39 -11.97 -1.68 9.82
C TYR A 39 -11.54 -1.43 8.37
N LEU A 40 -10.39 -0.77 8.16
CA LEU A 40 -9.83 -0.53 6.83
C LEU A 40 -8.91 -1.66 6.35
N GLY A 41 -8.62 -2.66 7.18
CA GLY A 41 -7.61 -3.67 6.90
C GLY A 41 -7.85 -4.44 5.61
N GLN A 42 -9.08 -4.90 5.36
CA GLN A 42 -9.39 -5.67 4.15
C GLN A 42 -9.28 -4.83 2.88
N GLY A 43 -9.82 -3.60 2.89
CA GLY A 43 -9.71 -2.69 1.75
C GLY A 43 -8.26 -2.33 1.45
N TRP A 44 -7.47 -2.01 2.48
CA TRP A 44 -6.06 -1.69 2.31
C TRP A 44 -5.18 -2.89 1.94
N ALA A 45 -5.58 -4.12 2.29
CA ALA A 45 -4.91 -5.31 1.76
C ALA A 45 -5.06 -5.43 0.23
N ARG A 46 -6.24 -5.10 -0.32
CA ARG A 46 -6.45 -5.04 -1.77
C ARG A 46 -5.62 -3.93 -2.42
N VAL A 47 -5.59 -2.74 -1.80
CA VAL A 47 -4.75 -1.62 -2.26
C VAL A 47 -3.27 -2.03 -2.31
N LEU A 48 -2.74 -2.63 -1.23
CA LEU A 48 -1.36 -3.12 -1.20
C LEU A 48 -1.08 -4.18 -2.27
N GLY A 49 -2.01 -5.11 -2.52
CA GLY A 49 -1.87 -6.08 -3.59
C GLY A 49 -1.76 -5.42 -4.97
N ALA A 50 -2.58 -4.40 -5.24
CA ALA A 50 -2.53 -3.65 -6.49
C ALA A 50 -1.23 -2.83 -6.61
N VAL A 51 -0.78 -2.18 -5.54
CA VAL A 51 0.51 -1.47 -5.51
C VAL A 51 1.68 -2.43 -5.73
N ALA A 52 1.67 -3.61 -5.10
CA ALA A 52 2.68 -4.64 -5.28
C ALA A 52 2.77 -5.09 -6.74
N ALA A 53 1.64 -5.21 -7.44
CA ALA A 53 1.62 -5.54 -8.85
C ALA A 53 2.26 -4.43 -9.71
N ARG A 54 2.03 -3.15 -9.38
CA ARG A 54 2.68 -2.02 -10.06
C ARG A 54 4.19 -1.97 -9.80
N VAL A 55 4.61 -2.14 -8.55
CA VAL A 55 6.03 -2.22 -8.18
C VAL A 55 6.72 -3.37 -8.90
N ALA A 56 6.10 -4.55 -8.94
CA ALA A 56 6.62 -5.71 -9.65
C ALA A 56 6.75 -5.49 -11.17
N ALA A 57 5.88 -4.67 -11.76
CA ALA A 57 5.91 -4.34 -13.19
C ALA A 57 6.95 -3.26 -13.53
N ALA A 58 7.25 -2.33 -12.62
CA ALA A 58 8.21 -1.25 -12.85
C ALA A 58 9.68 -1.72 -12.91
N GLY A 59 10.00 -2.85 -12.26
CA GLY A 59 11.36 -3.40 -12.24
C GLY A 59 12.29 -2.65 -11.27
N PRO A 60 13.61 -2.57 -11.55
CA PRO A 60 14.60 -2.06 -10.60
C PRO A 60 14.51 -0.54 -10.36
N VAL A 61 13.85 0.21 -11.25
CA VAL A 61 13.60 1.64 -11.07
C VAL A 61 12.22 1.80 -10.44
N LEU A 62 12.21 2.02 -9.13
CA LEU A 62 10.98 2.10 -8.37
C LEU A 62 10.30 3.47 -8.56
N PRO A 63 8.99 3.50 -8.85
CA PRO A 63 8.26 4.74 -8.97
C PRO A 63 8.10 5.42 -7.61
N VAL A 64 8.30 6.74 -7.56
CA VAL A 64 8.01 7.56 -6.38
C VAL A 64 6.49 7.77 -6.25
N LEU A 65 5.80 7.91 -7.37
CA LEU A 65 4.35 8.05 -7.46
C LEU A 65 3.78 6.89 -8.27
N VAL A 66 2.76 6.25 -7.73
CA VAL A 66 2.03 5.16 -8.36
C VAL A 66 0.63 5.66 -8.68
N GLU A 67 0.38 5.88 -9.97
CA GLU A 67 -0.96 6.16 -10.48
C GLU A 67 -1.77 4.88 -10.46
N MET A 68 -2.94 4.89 -9.83
CA MET A 68 -3.88 3.79 -9.74
C MET A 68 -5.11 4.09 -10.62
N ALA A 69 -6.08 3.19 -10.62
CA ALA A 69 -7.34 3.44 -11.34
C ALA A 69 -8.06 4.70 -10.81
N ASP A 70 -8.97 5.24 -11.63
CA ASP A 70 -9.84 6.37 -11.29
C ASP A 70 -9.11 7.61 -10.78
N GLY A 71 -7.87 7.84 -11.24
CA GLY A 71 -7.07 9.01 -10.88
C GLY A 71 -6.66 9.05 -9.41
N VAL A 72 -6.57 7.90 -8.74
CA VAL A 72 -5.99 7.79 -7.40
C VAL A 72 -4.48 7.73 -7.54
N GLU A 73 -3.76 8.64 -6.88
CA GLU A 73 -2.29 8.62 -6.84
C GLU A 73 -1.83 8.26 -5.42
N LEU A 74 -0.82 7.39 -5.34
CA LEU A 74 -0.17 6.99 -4.10
C LEU A 74 1.32 7.31 -4.18
N ARG A 75 1.92 7.78 -3.08
CA ARG A 75 3.36 7.98 -3.00
C ARG A 75 4.03 6.83 -2.26
N LEU A 76 5.14 6.35 -2.81
CA LEU A 76 6.02 5.39 -2.16
C LEU A 76 7.24 6.09 -1.59
N VAL A 77 7.51 5.87 -0.30
CA VAL A 77 8.66 6.46 0.40
C VAL A 77 9.51 5.34 0.99
N PRO A 78 10.82 5.27 0.67
CA PRO A 78 11.73 4.33 1.31
C PRO A 78 11.83 4.56 2.81
N GLU A 79 11.80 3.48 3.58
CA GLU A 79 12.02 3.49 5.02
C GLU A 79 13.33 2.82 5.41
N LYS A 80 13.75 3.06 6.66
CA LYS A 80 15.04 2.61 7.19
C LYS A 80 15.20 1.09 7.21
N ASP A 81 14.09 0.35 7.26
CA ASP A 81 14.06 -1.11 7.27
C ASP A 81 14.11 -1.73 5.86
N GLY A 82 14.26 -0.90 4.81
CA GLY A 82 14.30 -1.37 3.43
C GLY A 82 12.93 -1.64 2.82
N THR A 83 11.85 -1.22 3.48
CA THR A 83 10.48 -1.26 2.92
C THR A 83 10.11 0.05 2.24
N LEU A 84 9.00 0.05 1.49
CA LEU A 84 8.36 1.24 0.94
C LEU A 84 7.05 1.51 1.69
N ALA A 85 6.97 2.66 2.34
CA ALA A 85 5.73 3.15 2.92
C ALA A 85 4.79 3.69 1.83
N VAL A 86 3.52 3.31 1.88
CA VAL A 86 2.45 3.98 1.13
C VAL A 86 1.96 5.18 1.92
N VAL A 87 2.12 6.37 1.34
CA VAL A 87 1.71 7.64 1.94
C VAL A 87 0.91 8.49 0.94
N PRO A 88 0.15 9.50 1.41
CA PRO A 88 -0.53 10.43 0.51
C PRO A 88 0.46 11.18 -0.40
N PRO A 89 0.07 11.52 -1.63
CA PRO A 89 0.85 12.42 -2.47
C PRO A 89 0.92 13.84 -1.86
N PRO A 90 1.93 14.66 -2.21
CA PRO A 90 2.02 16.04 -1.78
C PRO A 90 1.05 16.96 -2.57
N PRO A 91 0.46 17.99 -1.94
CA PRO A 91 0.51 18.29 -0.51
C PRO A 91 -0.30 17.26 0.30
N PRO A 92 0.15 16.92 1.53
CA PRO A 92 -0.56 15.93 2.33
C PRO A 92 -1.98 16.42 2.67
N PRO A 93 -2.95 15.51 2.76
CA PRO A 93 -4.32 15.84 3.13
C PRO A 93 -4.38 16.28 4.59
N THR A 94 -5.35 17.15 4.91
CA THR A 94 -5.65 17.56 6.29
C THR A 94 -6.07 16.39 7.17
N ASP A 95 -6.78 15.41 6.60
CA ASP A 95 -7.19 14.17 7.27
C ASP A 95 -6.71 12.93 6.50
N VAL A 96 -5.66 12.30 7.02
CA VAL A 96 -5.10 11.05 6.47
C VAL A 96 -6.08 9.88 6.61
N GLY A 97 -6.91 9.87 7.65
CA GLY A 97 -7.94 8.86 7.85
C GLY A 97 -9.03 8.93 6.78
N GLN A 98 -9.49 10.14 6.45
CA GLN A 98 -10.42 10.35 5.34
C GLN A 98 -9.80 9.94 4.00
N TRP A 99 -8.57 10.38 3.72
CA TRP A 99 -7.86 9.96 2.50
C TRP A 99 -7.76 8.43 2.37
N ARG A 100 -7.49 7.73 3.49
CA ARG A 100 -7.44 6.26 3.48
C ARG A 100 -8.77 5.60 3.14
N ARG A 101 -9.89 6.18 3.57
CA ARG A 101 -11.23 5.73 3.19
C ARG A 101 -11.50 6.00 1.72
N ASP A 102 -11.17 7.19 1.24
CA ASP A 102 -11.40 7.61 -0.14
C ASP A 102 -10.63 6.75 -1.16
N VAL A 103 -9.38 6.40 -0.84
CA VAL A 103 -8.57 5.49 -1.67
C VAL A 103 -9.27 4.14 -1.85
N VAL A 104 -9.79 3.56 -0.76
CA VAL A 104 -10.49 2.26 -0.83
C VAL A 104 -11.79 2.41 -1.60
N ALA A 105 -12.60 3.42 -1.29
CA ALA A 105 -13.90 3.64 -1.92
C ALA A 105 -13.78 3.91 -3.43
N ARG A 106 -12.72 4.58 -3.87
CA ARG A 106 -12.47 4.86 -5.30
C ARG A 106 -11.94 3.64 -6.03
N LEU A 107 -10.97 2.91 -5.46
CA LEU A 107 -10.34 1.77 -6.15
C LEU A 107 -11.16 0.49 -6.08
N PHE A 108 -11.97 0.33 -5.03
CA PHE A 108 -12.74 -0.86 -4.72
C PHE A 108 -14.11 -0.45 -4.16
N PRO A 109 -14.98 0.18 -4.96
CA PRO A 109 -16.29 0.66 -4.50
C PRO A 109 -17.17 -0.47 -3.92
N GLU A 110 -16.99 -1.71 -4.38
CA GLU A 110 -17.66 -2.89 -3.83
C GLU A 110 -17.19 -3.27 -2.42
N ALA A 111 -16.07 -2.71 -1.94
CA ALA A 111 -15.57 -2.90 -0.58
C ALA A 111 -16.12 -1.86 0.42
N ALA A 112 -16.96 -0.93 -0.03
CA ALA A 112 -17.54 0.14 0.78
C ALA A 112 -18.97 -0.16 1.29
N SER A 113 -19.52 -1.35 1.02
CA SER A 113 -20.85 -1.81 1.47
C SER A 113 -20.79 -2.77 2.65
#